data_AF-A0A7S0MTC0-F1
#
_entry.id   AF-A0A7S0MTC0-F1
#
_cell.length_a   1.000
_cell.length_b   1.000
_cell.length_c   1.000
_cell.angle_alpha   90.00
_cell.angle_beta   90.00
_cell.angle_gamma   90.00
#
_symmetry.space_group_name_H-M   'P 1'
#
loop_
_entity.id
_entity.type
_entity.pdbx_description
1 polymer ?
#
loop_
_entity_poly.entity_id
_entity_poly.type
_entity_poly.pdbx_seq_one_letter_code
_entity_poly.pdbx_strand_id
1 'polypeptide(L)'
;RGGAWVVIDPTINPRMMRMYACENARGNVLEPEGLVEIKFRRPELLKAMRRNDALYASLEEGSAEAKARERELMPVYNQMAVHFASLHDTPGVMKQKGVISSIVPWAQSRAFFYKALRERLAEVALDNAIAKEVPSYSEEQRAALLAGELKDVLGDLANGTCHMSDIRISTCLGKLRHQHEAELVAKMPVDAVLTGLLKEHTPAAIMAMLGVKAVAAEEFE
;
A
#
# COMPACT_ATOMS: atom_id res chain seq x y z
N ARG A 1 18.73 -0.46 7.43
CA ARG A 1 18.81 -1.22 8.71
C ARG A 1 18.15 -0.39 9.80
N GLY A 2 17.60 -1.03 10.84
CA GLY A 2 17.17 -0.37 12.08
C GLY A 2 16.39 0.93 11.88
N GLY A 3 16.83 2.01 12.54
CA GLY A 3 16.19 3.32 12.50
C GLY A 3 16.04 3.94 11.09
N ALA A 4 16.94 3.62 10.16
CA ALA A 4 16.82 4.11 8.78
C ALA A 4 15.60 3.52 8.06
N TRP A 5 15.20 2.28 8.39
CA TRP A 5 13.98 1.69 7.84
C TRP A 5 12.73 2.36 8.41
N VAL A 6 12.74 2.68 9.70
CA VAL A 6 11.58 3.25 10.41
C VAL A 6 11.10 4.55 9.77
N VAL A 7 12.01 5.38 9.27
CA VAL A 7 11.68 6.68 8.67
C VAL A 7 11.30 6.63 7.18
N ILE A 8 11.43 5.48 6.52
CA ILE A 8 11.07 5.29 5.11
C ILE A 8 10.05 4.17 4.90
N ASP A 9 9.49 3.62 5.96
CA ASP A 9 8.56 2.52 5.88
C ASP A 9 7.26 2.95 5.15
N PRO A 10 6.72 2.14 4.22
CA PRO A 10 5.50 2.48 3.49
C PRO A 10 4.28 2.74 4.39
N THR A 11 4.27 2.20 5.61
CA THR A 11 3.17 2.44 6.57
C THR A 11 3.05 3.91 6.97
N ILE A 12 4.09 4.73 6.77
CA ILE A 12 4.04 6.20 6.97
C ILE A 12 3.01 6.84 6.05
N ASN A 13 2.99 6.44 4.76
CA ASN A 13 2.01 6.90 3.80
C ASN A 13 1.64 5.75 2.85
N PRO A 14 0.72 4.85 3.27
CA PRO A 14 0.37 3.65 2.51
C PRO A 14 -0.23 3.96 1.15
N ARG A 15 -0.79 5.17 0.99
CA ARG A 15 -1.41 5.62 -0.26
C ARG A 15 -0.35 5.83 -1.32
N MET A 16 0.74 6.52 -1.00
CA MET A 16 1.72 6.98 -2.00
C MET A 16 3.02 6.17 -2.00
N MET A 17 3.44 5.67 -0.83
CA MET A 17 4.71 4.99 -0.69
C MET A 17 4.57 3.52 -1.06
N ARG A 18 5.48 3.05 -1.91
CA ARG A 18 5.69 1.63 -2.21
C ARG A 18 7.16 1.32 -2.03
N MET A 19 7.46 0.16 -1.46
CA MET A 19 8.83 -0.24 -1.22
C MET A 19 9.17 -1.51 -1.99
N TYR A 20 10.36 -1.50 -2.57
CA TYR A 20 10.89 -2.56 -3.41
C TYR A 20 12.30 -2.90 -2.92
N ALA A 21 12.70 -4.15 -3.06
CA ALA A 21 14.05 -4.59 -2.74
C ALA A 21 14.73 -5.23 -3.96
N CYS A 22 16.03 -4.98 -4.10
CA CYS A 22 16.84 -5.73 -5.06
C CYS A 22 17.00 -7.18 -4.61
N GLU A 23 17.25 -8.09 -5.54
CA GLU A 23 17.48 -9.52 -5.27
C GLU A 23 18.66 -9.80 -4.32
N ASN A 24 19.68 -8.93 -4.34
CA ASN A 24 20.85 -9.01 -3.48
C ASN A 24 20.79 -8.05 -2.28
N ALA A 25 19.67 -7.35 -2.07
CA ALA A 25 19.52 -6.42 -0.96
C ALA A 25 19.51 -7.16 0.39
N ARG A 26 19.75 -6.41 1.47
CA ARG A 26 19.66 -6.90 2.84
C ARG A 26 18.96 -5.89 3.72
N GLY A 27 18.18 -6.36 4.67
CA GLY A 27 17.46 -5.48 5.58
C GLY A 27 16.87 -6.21 6.76
N ASN A 28 17.18 -5.68 7.94
CA ASN A 28 16.68 -6.12 9.22
C ASN A 28 16.97 -5.01 10.25
N VAL A 29 16.57 -5.24 11.50
CA VAL A 29 16.77 -4.30 12.61
C VAL A 29 18.26 -4.05 12.87
N LEU A 30 19.06 -5.12 12.96
CA LEU A 30 20.49 -5.04 13.19
C LEU A 30 21.27 -5.63 12.01
N GLU A 31 22.58 -5.40 12.01
CA GLU A 31 23.51 -6.15 11.17
C GLU A 31 23.66 -7.59 11.68
N PRO A 32 23.99 -8.56 10.81
CA PRO A 32 24.13 -9.97 11.19
C PRO A 32 25.07 -10.19 12.38
N GLU A 33 26.19 -9.47 12.42
CA GLU A 33 27.20 -9.54 13.47
C GLU A 33 26.61 -9.10 14.82
N GLY A 34 25.96 -7.93 14.85
CA GLY A 34 25.28 -7.42 16.05
C GLY A 34 24.12 -8.31 16.50
N LEU A 35 23.42 -8.98 15.58
CA LEU A 35 22.37 -9.94 15.93
C LEU A 35 22.95 -11.18 16.62
N VAL A 36 24.08 -11.70 16.14
CA VAL A 36 24.79 -12.86 16.73
C VAL A 36 25.26 -12.54 18.14
N GLU A 37 25.82 -11.35 18.38
CA GLU A 37 26.25 -10.90 19.71
C GLU A 37 25.12 -10.85 20.74
N ILE A 38 23.88 -10.65 20.29
CA ILE A 38 22.72 -10.59 21.19
C ILE A 38 22.04 -11.95 21.31
N LYS A 39 21.75 -12.62 20.18
CA LYS A 39 20.89 -13.80 20.13
C LYS A 39 21.63 -15.13 20.02
N PHE A 40 22.83 -15.15 19.46
CA PHE A 40 23.60 -16.38 19.19
C PHE A 40 24.97 -16.34 19.86
N ARG A 41 24.95 -16.06 21.17
CA ARG A 41 26.13 -15.92 22.03
C ARG A 41 26.85 -17.24 22.23
N ARG A 42 28.03 -17.19 22.87
CA ARG A 42 28.88 -18.36 23.16
C ARG A 42 28.11 -19.61 23.63
N PRO A 43 27.17 -19.55 24.59
CA PRO A 43 26.45 -20.76 25.02
C PRO A 43 25.66 -21.45 23.88
N GLU A 44 25.04 -20.67 23.00
CA GLU A 44 24.29 -21.19 21.85
C GLU A 44 25.22 -21.73 20.76
N LEU A 45 26.38 -21.10 20.56
CA LEU A 45 27.43 -21.62 19.68
C LEU A 45 27.95 -22.97 20.17
N LEU A 46 28.19 -23.13 21.48
CA LEU A 46 28.62 -24.41 22.06
C LEU A 46 27.56 -25.51 21.89
N LYS A 47 26.26 -25.18 22.06
CA LYS A 47 25.17 -26.11 21.76
C LYS A 47 25.16 -26.50 20.27
N ALA A 48 25.39 -25.55 19.37
CA ALA A 48 25.46 -25.81 17.94
C ALA A 48 26.66 -26.70 17.59
N MET A 49 27.83 -26.48 18.21
CA MET A 49 29.01 -27.33 18.06
C MET A 49 28.71 -28.76 18.51
N ARG A 50 28.12 -28.92 19.70
CA ARG A 50 27.76 -30.23 20.26
C ARG A 50 26.75 -30.99 19.39
N ARG A 51 25.85 -30.28 18.71
CA ARG A 51 24.88 -30.88 17.79
C ARG A 51 25.51 -31.32 16.47
N ASN A 52 26.49 -30.58 15.95
CA ASN A 52 26.95 -30.72 14.57
C ASN A 52 28.36 -31.35 14.44
N ASP A 53 29.21 -31.30 15.47
CA ASP A 53 30.55 -31.89 15.50
C ASP A 53 30.56 -33.14 16.40
N ALA A 54 30.66 -34.32 15.78
CA ALA A 54 30.60 -35.61 16.49
C ALA A 54 31.76 -35.81 17.48
N LEU A 55 32.93 -35.26 17.19
CA LEU A 55 34.10 -35.35 18.07
C LEU A 55 33.84 -34.56 19.35
N TYR A 56 33.42 -33.31 19.24
CA TYR A 56 33.08 -32.48 20.38
C TYR A 56 31.89 -33.03 21.18
N ALA A 57 30.94 -33.67 20.53
CA ALA A 57 29.82 -34.35 21.20
C ALA A 57 30.26 -35.56 22.05
N SER A 58 31.32 -36.25 21.63
CA SER A 58 31.87 -37.43 22.33
C SER A 58 32.77 -37.09 23.52
N LEU A 59 33.26 -35.84 23.62
CA LEU A 59 34.14 -35.38 24.69
C LEU A 59 33.34 -35.02 25.96
N GLU A 60 33.89 -35.36 27.12
CA GLU A 60 33.30 -34.96 28.39
C GLU A 60 33.28 -33.44 28.54
N GLU A 61 32.17 -32.91 29.05
CA GLU A 61 31.99 -31.47 29.27
C GLU A 61 33.07 -30.92 30.20
N GLY A 62 33.79 -29.89 29.75
CA GLY A 62 34.79 -29.22 30.55
C GLY A 62 36.18 -29.87 30.56
N SER A 63 36.37 -31.00 29.85
CA SER A 63 37.69 -31.62 29.63
C SER A 63 38.67 -30.67 28.90
N ALA A 64 39.97 -30.93 29.04
CA ALA A 64 41.00 -30.11 28.40
C ALA A 64 40.90 -30.22 26.87
N GLU A 65 40.59 -31.42 26.39
CA GLU A 65 40.36 -31.77 24.99
C GLU A 65 39.12 -31.04 24.44
N ALA A 66 38.01 -31.01 25.20
CA ALA A 66 36.81 -30.27 24.81
C ALA A 66 37.11 -28.76 24.68
N LYS A 67 37.82 -28.17 25.64
CA LYS A 67 38.19 -26.74 25.60
C LYS A 67 39.14 -26.42 24.45
N ALA A 68 40.07 -27.32 24.13
CA ALA A 68 40.97 -27.16 22.98
C ALA A 68 40.17 -27.18 21.65
N ARG A 69 39.24 -28.12 21.51
CA ARG A 69 38.36 -28.25 20.34
C ARG A 69 37.40 -27.06 20.19
N GLU A 70 36.84 -26.56 21.30
CA GLU A 70 36.05 -25.32 21.29
C GLU A 70 36.88 -24.17 20.71
N ARG A 71 38.09 -23.95 21.22
CA ARG A 71 38.95 -22.86 20.76
C ARG A 71 39.27 -22.95 19.27
N GLU A 72 39.45 -24.16 18.75
CA GLU A 72 39.67 -24.43 17.32
C GLU A 72 38.43 -24.09 16.48
N LEU A 73 37.24 -24.55 16.90
CA LEU A 73 36.01 -24.43 16.12
C LEU A 73 35.34 -23.05 16.23
N MET A 74 35.59 -22.30 17.30
CA MET A 74 34.92 -21.03 17.59
C MET A 74 34.94 -20.02 16.42
N PRO A 75 36.07 -19.74 15.74
CA PRO A 75 36.08 -18.79 14.63
C PRO A 75 35.16 -19.19 13.47
N VAL A 76 35.14 -20.49 13.12
CA VAL A 76 34.32 -21.03 12.04
C VAL A 76 32.84 -20.98 12.41
N TYR A 77 32.50 -21.39 13.63
CA TYR A 77 31.11 -21.34 14.10
C TYR A 77 30.58 -19.92 14.25
N ASN A 78 31.43 -18.96 14.60
CA ASN A 78 31.07 -17.54 14.58
C ASN A 78 30.72 -17.09 13.15
N GLN A 79 31.55 -17.42 12.15
CA GLN A 79 31.24 -17.10 10.75
C GLN A 79 29.96 -17.78 10.27
N MET A 80 29.73 -19.03 10.65
CA MET A 80 28.49 -19.75 10.35
C MET A 80 27.27 -19.08 10.99
N ALA A 81 27.38 -18.62 12.24
CA ALA A 81 26.31 -17.92 12.93
C ALA A 81 25.99 -16.57 12.25
N VAL A 82 27.01 -15.82 11.83
CA VAL A 82 26.84 -14.57 11.06
C VAL A 82 26.16 -14.87 9.72
N HIS A 83 26.59 -15.91 9.03
CA HIS A 83 25.95 -16.33 7.78
C HIS A 83 24.50 -16.74 8.00
N PHE A 84 24.22 -17.54 9.04
CA PHE A 84 22.87 -17.93 9.42
C PHE A 84 21.98 -16.71 9.71
N ALA A 85 22.48 -15.72 10.46
CA ALA A 85 21.80 -14.45 10.67
C ALA A 85 21.53 -13.72 9.35
N SER A 86 22.49 -13.70 8.43
CA SER A 86 22.36 -13.03 7.13
C SER A 86 21.29 -13.65 6.22
N LEU A 87 20.95 -14.93 6.39
CA LEU A 87 19.88 -15.60 5.63
C LEU A 87 18.49 -15.05 5.99
N HIS A 88 18.32 -14.55 7.21
CA HIS A 88 17.07 -13.90 7.64
C HIS A 88 16.87 -12.50 7.06
N ASP A 89 17.93 -11.88 6.55
CA ASP A 89 17.92 -10.51 6.04
C ASP A 89 17.58 -10.42 4.54
N THR A 90 17.21 -11.55 3.93
CA THR A 90 17.00 -11.67 2.49
C THR A 90 15.69 -11.02 2.03
N PRO A 91 15.63 -10.50 0.79
CA PRO A 91 14.42 -9.90 0.25
C PRO A 91 13.26 -10.90 0.12
N GLY A 92 13.56 -12.21 0.03
CA GLY A 92 12.55 -13.27 0.09
C GLY A 92 11.76 -13.24 1.41
N VAL A 93 12.47 -13.11 2.54
CA VAL A 93 11.84 -12.97 3.87
C VAL A 93 11.05 -11.67 3.96
N MET A 94 11.58 -10.57 3.42
CA MET A 94 10.85 -9.29 3.38
C MET A 94 9.52 -9.40 2.63
N LYS A 95 9.54 -10.04 1.45
CA LYS A 95 8.34 -10.24 0.64
C LYS A 95 7.35 -11.16 1.34
N GLN A 96 7.81 -12.24 1.96
CA GLN A 96 6.96 -13.16 2.71
C GLN A 96 6.29 -12.49 3.92
N LYS A 97 6.98 -11.55 4.57
CA LYS A 97 6.41 -10.72 5.64
C LYS A 97 5.53 -9.57 5.14
N GLY A 98 5.43 -9.35 3.83
CA GLY A 98 4.64 -8.28 3.24
C GLY A 98 5.18 -6.87 3.45
N VAL A 99 6.44 -6.70 3.86
CA VAL A 99 7.03 -5.37 4.10
C VAL A 99 7.52 -4.68 2.81
N ILE A 100 7.63 -5.43 1.71
CA ILE A 100 7.93 -4.91 0.38
C ILE A 100 6.88 -5.40 -0.61
N SER A 101 6.58 -4.59 -1.63
CA SER A 101 5.61 -4.92 -2.67
C SER A 101 6.14 -5.98 -3.64
N SER A 102 7.40 -5.86 -4.09
CA SER A 102 8.03 -6.88 -4.92
C SER A 102 9.56 -6.83 -4.83
N ILE A 103 10.17 -7.94 -5.28
CA ILE A 103 11.62 -8.04 -5.47
C ILE A 103 11.88 -7.71 -6.94
N VAL A 104 12.80 -6.78 -7.19
CA VAL A 104 13.09 -6.25 -8.52
C VAL A 104 14.56 -6.52 -8.84
N PRO A 105 14.87 -7.38 -9.83
CA PRO A 105 16.25 -7.58 -10.28
C PRO A 105 16.83 -6.27 -10.83
N TRP A 106 18.09 -5.98 -10.48
CA TRP A 106 18.73 -4.72 -10.85
C TRP A 106 18.75 -4.47 -12.37
N ALA A 107 19.04 -5.52 -13.15
CA ALA A 107 19.11 -5.44 -14.60
C ALA A 107 17.79 -4.98 -15.27
N GLN A 108 16.64 -5.32 -14.67
CA GLN A 108 15.31 -4.98 -15.21
C GLN A 108 14.67 -3.79 -14.50
N SER A 109 15.36 -3.22 -13.50
CA SER A 109 14.83 -2.16 -12.64
C SER A 109 14.29 -0.96 -13.42
N ARG A 110 15.01 -0.49 -14.44
CA ARG A 110 14.59 0.65 -15.28
C ARG A 110 13.25 0.40 -15.96
N ALA A 111 13.10 -0.74 -16.64
CA ALA A 111 11.87 -1.07 -17.36
C ALA A 111 10.71 -1.28 -16.38
N PHE A 112 10.97 -1.96 -15.26
CA PHE A 112 10.00 -2.18 -14.20
C PHE A 112 9.48 -0.85 -13.62
N PHE A 113 10.38 0.02 -13.16
CA PHE A 113 10.00 1.29 -12.55
C PHE A 113 9.42 2.29 -13.55
N TYR A 114 9.83 2.25 -14.82
CA TYR A 114 9.19 3.03 -15.87
C TYR A 114 7.70 2.70 -15.97
N LYS A 115 7.35 1.41 -16.05
CA LYS A 115 5.96 0.97 -16.10
C LYS A 115 5.21 1.27 -14.80
N ALA A 116 5.78 0.88 -13.66
CA ALA A 116 5.15 1.07 -12.35
C ALA A 116 4.88 2.54 -12.02
N LEU A 117 5.79 3.45 -12.40
CA LEU A 117 5.59 4.89 -12.20
C LEU A 117 4.48 5.44 -13.10
N ARG A 118 4.41 5.02 -14.37
CA ARG A 118 3.34 5.45 -15.28
C ARG A 118 1.96 4.99 -14.80
N GLU A 119 1.85 3.74 -14.37
CA GLU A 119 0.64 3.21 -13.73
C GLU A 119 0.27 4.03 -12.50
N ARG A 120 1.25 4.37 -11.65
CA ARG A 120 0.99 5.14 -10.44
C ARG A 120 0.55 6.58 -10.72
N LEU A 121 1.18 7.24 -11.70
CA LEU A 121 0.80 8.60 -12.09
C LEU A 121 -0.62 8.64 -12.67
N ALA A 122 -0.98 7.65 -13.49
CA ALA A 122 -2.33 7.47 -14.02
C ALA A 122 -3.36 7.28 -12.89
N GLU A 123 -3.06 6.39 -11.94
CA GLU A 123 -3.90 6.13 -10.76
C GLU A 123 -4.12 7.40 -9.93
N VAL A 124 -3.06 8.15 -9.62
CA VAL A 124 -3.14 9.39 -8.85
C VAL A 124 -3.89 10.49 -9.61
N ALA A 125 -3.69 10.61 -10.92
CA ALA A 125 -4.42 11.58 -11.74
C ALA A 125 -5.94 11.32 -11.73
N LEU A 126 -6.34 10.05 -11.84
CA LEU A 126 -7.74 9.64 -11.77
C LEU A 126 -8.32 9.82 -10.36
N ASP A 127 -7.60 9.42 -9.30
CA ASP A 127 -8.05 9.62 -7.90
C ASP A 127 -8.30 11.11 -7.61
N ASN A 128 -7.39 11.98 -8.07
CA ASN A 128 -7.54 13.43 -7.93
C ASN A 128 -8.75 13.98 -8.71
N ALA A 129 -9.01 13.44 -9.91
CA ALA A 129 -10.17 13.84 -10.70
C ALA A 129 -11.49 13.43 -10.03
N ILE A 130 -11.56 12.20 -9.50
CA ILE A 130 -12.73 11.72 -8.76
C ILE A 130 -12.93 12.53 -7.49
N ALA A 131 -11.87 12.79 -6.73
CA ALA A 131 -11.92 13.57 -5.50
C ALA A 131 -12.39 15.02 -5.73
N LYS A 132 -12.13 15.59 -6.91
CA LYS A 132 -12.60 16.92 -7.30
C LYS A 132 -14.10 16.94 -7.58
N GLU A 133 -14.62 15.94 -8.29
CA GLU A 133 -16.05 15.87 -8.65
C GLU A 133 -16.91 15.44 -7.47
N VAL A 134 -16.40 14.53 -6.62
CA VAL A 134 -17.14 14.00 -5.46
C VAL A 134 -16.26 14.04 -4.21
N PRO A 135 -16.25 15.18 -3.48
CA PRO A 135 -15.47 15.33 -2.25
C PRO A 135 -15.98 14.45 -1.10
N SER A 136 -17.23 13.98 -1.15
CA SER A 136 -17.85 13.19 -0.09
C SER A 136 -17.45 11.72 -0.06
N TYR A 137 -16.82 11.21 -1.12
CA TYR A 137 -16.48 9.79 -1.20
C TYR A 137 -15.29 9.44 -0.32
N SER A 138 -15.41 8.31 0.41
CA SER A 138 -14.31 7.76 1.19
C SER A 138 -13.20 7.22 0.28
N GLU A 139 -12.01 7.05 0.83
CA GLU A 139 -10.86 6.56 0.06
C GLU A 139 -11.10 5.15 -0.48
N GLU A 140 -11.78 4.29 0.28
CA GLU A 140 -12.13 2.93 -0.13
C GLU A 140 -13.10 2.91 -1.31
N GLN A 141 -14.07 3.82 -1.33
CA GLN A 141 -15.02 3.95 -2.43
C GLN A 141 -14.31 4.39 -3.72
N ARG A 142 -13.40 5.36 -3.64
CA ARG A 142 -12.62 5.79 -4.81
C ARG A 142 -11.70 4.68 -5.32
N ALA A 143 -11.05 3.95 -4.41
CA ALA A 143 -10.23 2.80 -4.76
C ALA A 143 -11.05 1.69 -5.45
N ALA A 144 -12.28 1.42 -4.99
CA ALA A 144 -13.17 0.45 -5.62
C ALA A 144 -13.58 0.87 -7.04
N LEU A 145 -13.86 2.16 -7.27
CA LEU A 145 -14.17 2.69 -8.60
C LEU A 145 -12.98 2.56 -9.56
N LEU A 146 -11.77 2.85 -9.09
CA LEU A 146 -10.53 2.68 -9.86
C LEU A 146 -10.27 1.20 -10.22
N ALA A 147 -10.52 0.29 -9.28
CA ALA A 147 -10.32 -1.15 -9.47
C ALA A 147 -11.40 -1.82 -10.32
N GLY A 148 -12.59 -1.21 -10.41
CA GLY A 148 -13.73 -1.68 -11.19
C GLY A 148 -13.85 -0.94 -12.53
N GLU A 149 -14.68 0.10 -12.56
CA GLU A 149 -15.11 0.78 -13.79
C GLU A 149 -13.98 1.42 -14.60
N LEU A 150 -12.92 1.89 -13.92
CA LEU A 150 -11.81 2.60 -14.56
C LEU A 150 -10.56 1.74 -14.77
N LYS A 151 -10.62 0.44 -14.50
CA LYS A 151 -9.47 -0.46 -14.59
C LYS A 151 -8.87 -0.51 -16.01
N ASP A 152 -9.70 -0.61 -17.02
CA ASP A 152 -9.26 -0.69 -18.42
C ASP A 152 -8.63 0.64 -18.87
N VAL A 153 -9.26 1.75 -18.48
CA VAL A 153 -8.79 3.11 -18.74
C VAL A 153 -7.45 3.37 -18.05
N LEU A 154 -7.28 2.90 -16.82
CA LEU A 154 -6.03 3.02 -16.09
C LEU A 154 -4.88 2.28 -16.80
N GLY A 155 -5.15 1.09 -17.32
CA GLY A 155 -4.21 0.33 -18.15
C GLY A 155 -3.83 1.09 -19.43
N ASP A 156 -4.82 1.64 -20.13
CA ASP A 156 -4.61 2.45 -21.33
C ASP A 156 -3.81 3.72 -21.04
N LEU A 157 -4.10 4.41 -19.93
CA LEU A 157 -3.43 5.65 -19.54
C LEU A 157 -1.99 5.39 -19.15
N ALA A 158 -1.76 4.28 -18.43
CA ALA A 158 -0.42 3.80 -18.09
C ALA A 158 0.40 3.44 -19.34
N ASN A 159 -0.21 2.82 -20.33
CA ASN A 159 0.43 2.49 -21.62
C ASN A 159 0.59 3.72 -22.52
N GLY A 160 -0.20 4.78 -22.28
CA GLY A 160 -0.21 6.02 -23.06
C GLY A 160 -1.02 5.92 -24.35
N THR A 161 -1.93 4.96 -24.42
CA THR A 161 -2.88 4.80 -25.53
C THR A 161 -4.08 5.73 -25.38
N CYS A 162 -4.34 6.21 -24.15
CA CYS A 162 -5.36 7.22 -23.88
C CYS A 162 -4.80 8.42 -23.10
N HIS A 163 -5.59 9.50 -23.06
CA HIS A 163 -5.29 10.73 -22.33
C HIS A 163 -6.38 11.00 -21.29
N MET A 164 -6.13 11.88 -20.31
CA MET A 164 -7.12 12.25 -19.29
C MET A 164 -8.42 12.86 -19.84
N SER A 165 -8.41 13.27 -21.11
CA SER A 165 -9.57 13.80 -21.84
C SER A 165 -10.38 12.72 -22.57
N ASP A 166 -10.07 11.44 -22.36
CA ASP A 166 -10.82 10.33 -22.95
C ASP A 166 -12.30 10.39 -22.54
N ILE A 167 -13.18 10.12 -23.51
CA ILE A 167 -14.64 10.11 -23.33
C ILE A 167 -15.06 9.15 -22.22
N ARG A 168 -14.34 8.04 -22.04
CA ARG A 168 -14.64 7.06 -20.98
C ARG A 168 -14.49 7.67 -19.59
N ILE A 169 -13.43 8.47 -19.40
CA ILE A 169 -13.16 9.17 -18.13
C ILE A 169 -14.21 10.25 -17.92
N SER A 170 -14.45 11.10 -18.92
CA SER A 170 -15.41 12.20 -18.78
C SER A 170 -16.83 11.71 -18.55
N THR A 171 -17.23 10.61 -19.19
CA THR A 171 -18.55 9.99 -18.98
C THR A 171 -18.68 9.42 -17.57
N CYS A 172 -17.67 8.72 -17.06
CA CYS A 172 -17.68 8.20 -15.70
C CYS A 172 -17.74 9.34 -14.66
N LEU A 173 -16.88 10.36 -14.80
CA LEU A 173 -16.88 11.53 -13.93
C LEU A 173 -18.21 12.30 -13.97
N GLY A 174 -18.82 12.44 -15.15
CA GLY A 174 -20.14 13.05 -15.30
C GLY A 174 -21.23 12.30 -14.56
N LYS A 175 -21.25 10.96 -14.66
CA LYS A 175 -22.18 10.11 -13.89
C LYS A 175 -21.99 10.30 -12.38
N LEU A 176 -20.75 10.27 -11.91
CA LEU A 176 -20.42 10.43 -10.50
C LEU A 176 -20.85 11.81 -9.97
N ARG A 177 -20.62 12.89 -10.74
CA ARG A 177 -21.07 14.23 -10.37
C ARG A 177 -22.59 14.29 -10.22
N HIS A 178 -23.35 13.77 -11.17
CA HIS A 178 -24.81 13.78 -11.09
C HIS A 178 -25.35 12.95 -9.91
N GLN A 179 -24.72 11.82 -9.60
CA GLN A 179 -25.05 11.03 -8.40
C GLN A 179 -24.78 11.83 -7.12
N HIS A 180 -23.64 12.51 -7.05
CA HIS A 180 -23.29 13.34 -5.90
C HIS A 180 -24.25 14.52 -5.72
N GLU A 181 -24.58 15.25 -6.79
CA GLU A 181 -25.57 16.34 -6.78
C GLU A 181 -26.94 15.84 -6.29
N ALA A 182 -27.39 14.67 -6.77
CA ALA A 182 -28.65 14.07 -6.33
C ALA A 182 -28.64 13.71 -4.84
N GLU A 183 -27.54 13.14 -4.34
CA GLU A 183 -27.37 12.84 -2.91
C GLU A 183 -27.34 14.10 -2.04
N LEU A 184 -26.72 15.19 -2.51
CA LEU A 184 -26.71 16.48 -1.81
C LEU A 184 -28.12 17.05 -1.70
N VAL A 185 -28.85 17.10 -2.82
CA VAL A 185 -30.23 17.61 -2.86
C VAL A 185 -31.15 16.78 -1.95
N ALA A 186 -30.99 15.45 -1.94
CA ALA A 186 -31.77 14.56 -1.09
C ALA A 186 -31.54 14.79 0.42
N LYS A 187 -30.39 15.34 0.81
CA LYS A 187 -30.05 15.66 2.20
C LYS A 187 -30.45 17.08 2.63
N MET A 188 -30.87 17.94 1.70
CA MET A 188 -31.29 19.30 2.02
C MET A 188 -32.70 19.33 2.61
N PRO A 189 -32.98 20.20 3.60
CA PRO A 189 -34.34 20.42 4.07
C PRO A 189 -35.19 21.02 2.94
N VAL A 190 -36.43 20.55 2.83
CA VAL A 190 -37.37 20.90 1.75
C VAL A 190 -37.56 22.42 1.65
N ASP A 191 -37.59 23.13 2.78
CA ASP A 191 -37.72 24.59 2.83
C ASP A 191 -36.55 25.31 2.15
N ALA A 192 -35.32 24.81 2.29
CA ALA A 192 -34.15 25.39 1.65
C ALA A 192 -34.15 25.15 0.14
N VAL A 193 -34.61 23.96 -0.30
CA VAL A 193 -34.75 23.62 -1.72
C VAL A 193 -35.83 24.50 -2.37
N LEU A 194 -37.00 24.63 -1.74
CA LEU A 194 -38.09 25.48 -2.22
C LEU A 194 -37.68 26.95 -2.28
N THR A 195 -37.00 27.45 -1.25
CA THR A 195 -36.50 28.84 -1.21
C THR A 195 -35.46 29.10 -2.30
N GLY A 196 -34.62 28.12 -2.63
CA GLY A 196 -33.67 28.20 -3.74
C GLY A 196 -34.37 28.24 -5.11
N LEU A 197 -35.31 27.33 -5.33
CA LEU A 197 -36.08 27.26 -6.57
C LEU A 197 -36.90 28.54 -6.83
N LEU A 198 -37.51 29.11 -5.78
CA LEU A 198 -38.30 30.34 -5.84
C LEU A 198 -37.46 31.60 -6.15
N LYS A 199 -36.12 31.55 -6.02
CA LYS A 199 -35.23 32.65 -6.40
C LYS A 199 -34.93 32.68 -7.90
N GLU A 200 -34.87 31.52 -8.56
CA GLU A 200 -34.47 31.42 -9.97
C GLU A 200 -35.66 31.18 -10.91
N HIS A 201 -36.79 30.68 -10.39
CA HIS A 201 -37.95 30.30 -11.17
C HIS A 201 -39.25 30.87 -10.60
N THR A 202 -40.21 31.15 -11.48
CA THR A 202 -41.55 31.57 -11.06
C THR A 202 -42.27 30.39 -10.39
N PRO A 203 -43.18 30.63 -9.43
CA PRO A 203 -43.96 29.57 -8.78
C PRO A 203 -44.69 28.66 -9.77
N ALA A 204 -45.16 29.21 -10.90
CA ALA A 204 -45.80 28.45 -11.96
C ALA A 204 -44.84 27.47 -12.67
N ALA A 205 -43.58 27.88 -12.90
CA ALA A 205 -42.57 27.02 -13.50
C ALA A 205 -42.14 25.89 -12.55
N ILE A 206 -42.05 26.18 -11.25
CA ILE A 206 -41.73 25.19 -10.21
C ILE A 206 -42.85 24.15 -10.09
N MET A 207 -44.11 24.58 -10.07
CA MET A 207 -45.28 23.69 -10.04
C MET A 207 -45.34 22.78 -11.28
N ALA A 208 -44.97 23.32 -12.45
CA ALA A 208 -44.86 22.53 -13.68
C ALA A 208 -43.71 21.50 -13.64
N MET A 209 -42.55 21.86 -13.08
CA MET A 209 -41.40 20.94 -12.91
C MET A 209 -41.69 19.81 -11.91
N LEU A 210 -42.42 20.12 -10.84
CA LEU A 210 -42.82 19.13 -9.82
C LEU A 210 -44.04 18.30 -10.23
N GLY A 211 -44.65 18.59 -11.39
CA GLY A 211 -45.85 17.90 -11.87
C GLY A 211 -47.10 18.13 -11.01
N VAL A 212 -47.09 19.15 -10.14
CA VAL A 212 -48.21 19.50 -9.28
C VAL A 212 -49.15 20.38 -10.07
N LYS A 213 -50.34 19.86 -10.41
CA LYS A 213 -51.43 20.71 -10.94
C LYS A 213 -51.81 21.71 -9.86
N ALA A 214 -51.86 22.99 -10.21
CA ALA A 214 -52.40 24.02 -9.33
C ALA A 214 -53.79 23.58 -8.88
N VAL A 215 -53.93 23.22 -7.60
CA VAL A 215 -55.25 23.12 -6.99
C VAL A 215 -55.72 24.56 -6.89
N ALA A 216 -56.71 24.92 -7.70
CA ALA A 216 -57.40 26.18 -7.55
C ALA A 216 -57.86 26.27 -6.09
N ALA A 217 -57.50 27.35 -5.42
CA ALA A 217 -58.03 27.67 -4.10
C ALA A 217 -59.51 28.03 -4.26
N GLU A 218 -60.35 27.02 -4.41
CA GLU A 218 -61.80 27.13 -4.23
C GLU A 218 -62.12 26.65 -2.82
N GLU A 219 -62.62 27.61 -2.03
CA GLU A 219 -63.49 27.45 -0.86
C GLU A 219 -62.91 26.77 0.39
N PHE A 220 -62.29 27.60 1.24
CA PHE A 220 -62.52 27.52 2.68
C PHE A 220 -63.01 28.90 3.14
N GLU A 221 -64.33 29.07 3.16
CA GLU A 221 -65.02 29.97 4.11
C GLU A 221 -65.16 29.26 5.47
#